data_AF-A0A926HW42-F1
#
_entry.id   AF-A0A926HW42-F1
#
_cell.length_a   1.000
_cell.length_b   1.000
_cell.length_c   1.000
_cell.angle_alpha   90.00
_cell.angle_beta   90.00
_cell.angle_gamma   90.00
#
_symmetry.space_group_name_H-M   'P 1'
#
loop_
_entity.id
_entity.type
_entity.pdbx_description
1 polymer ?
#
loop_
_entity_poly.entity_id
_entity_poly.type
_entity_poly.pdbx_seq_one_letter_code
_entity_poly.pdbx_strand_id
1 'polypeptide(L)'
;MSVVIVGGNECMVCKYQAICKQHGCKAKVFVKENGALKRKMGVPDLLILFTNTVSHKMVISAIGEAKRFNIPVCRCHSSSASALNKILCEHCSGCSACQ
;
A
#
# COMPACT_ATOMS: atom_id res chain seq x y z
N MET A 1 11.42 -4.71 5.52
CA MET A 1 10.66 -4.35 4.31
C MET A 1 9.75 -3.16 4.60
N SER A 2 9.61 -2.25 3.64
CA SER A 2 8.78 -1.05 3.73
C SER A 2 7.68 -1.07 2.67
N VAL A 3 6.45 -0.78 3.08
CA VAL A 3 5.27 -0.84 2.20
C VAL A 3 4.57 0.51 2.23
N VAL A 4 4.14 0.99 1.08
CA VAL A 4 3.26 2.15 0.97
C VAL A 4 1.92 1.68 0.43
N ILE A 5 0.84 2.05 1.11
CA ILE A 5 -0.53 1.80 0.68
C ILE A 5 -1.14 3.14 0.27
N VAL A 6 -1.73 3.19 -0.93
CA VAL A 6 -2.42 4.37 -1.46
C VAL A 6 -3.89 4.01 -1.68
N GLY A 7 -4.78 4.78 -1.07
CA GLY A 7 -6.21 4.52 -0.98
C GLY A 7 -6.59 3.71 0.24
N GLY A 8 -7.78 3.11 0.16
CA GLY A 8 -8.40 2.33 1.23
C GLY A 8 -9.42 3.13 2.02
N ASN A 9 -10.07 2.46 2.97
CA ASN A 9 -11.02 3.11 3.86
C ASN A 9 -10.27 3.92 4.92
N GLU A 10 -10.60 5.20 5.07
CA GLU A 10 -9.96 6.09 6.04
C GLU A 10 -10.09 5.60 7.50
N CYS A 11 -11.19 4.94 7.84
CA CYS A 11 -11.40 4.36 9.16
C CYS A 11 -10.53 3.11 9.41
N MET A 12 -9.96 2.51 8.35
CA MET A 12 -9.17 1.29 8.44
C MET A 12 -7.66 1.54 8.40
N VAL A 13 -7.20 2.80 8.37
CA VAL A 13 -5.77 3.14 8.33
C VAL A 13 -4.96 2.44 9.43
N CYS A 14 -5.44 2.52 10.68
CA CYS A 14 -4.79 1.83 11.80
C CYS A 14 -4.76 0.31 11.61
N LYS A 15 -5.82 -0.26 11.06
CA LYS A 15 -5.93 -1.71 10.81
C LYS A 15 -4.96 -2.16 9.71
N TYR A 16 -4.84 -1.41 8.61
CA TYR A 16 -3.87 -1.70 7.57
C TYR A 16 -2.44 -1.67 8.09
N GLN A 17 -2.10 -0.66 8.91
CA GLN A 17 -0.78 -0.57 9.55
C GLN A 17 -0.53 -1.73 10.50
N ALA A 18 -1.53 -2.13 11.30
CA ALA A 18 -1.44 -3.27 12.20
C ALA A 18 -1.17 -4.58 11.43
N ILE A 19 -1.90 -4.83 10.34
CA ILE A 19 -1.70 -6.01 9.48
C ILE A 19 -0.27 -6.01 8.93
N CYS A 20 0.20 -4.91 8.33
CA CYS A 20 1.58 -4.85 7.85
C CYS A 20 2.61 -5.09 8.96
N LYS A 21 2.37 -4.56 10.17
CA LYS A 21 3.24 -4.76 11.33
C LYS A 21 3.26 -6.23 11.79
N GLN A 22 2.13 -6.94 11.71
CA GLN A 22 2.05 -8.39 11.99
C GLN A 22 2.90 -9.20 11.01
N HIS A 23 3.04 -8.73 9.76
CA HIS A 23 3.92 -9.32 8.76
C HIS A 23 5.39 -8.86 8.87
N GLY A 24 5.75 -8.07 9.88
CA GLY A 24 7.09 -7.52 10.05
C GLY A 24 7.45 -6.41 9.04
N CYS A 25 6.46 -5.86 8.35
CA CYS A 25 6.63 -4.89 7.27
C CYS A 25 6.20 -3.48 7.79
N LYS A 26 7.05 -2.44 7.60
CA LYS A 26 6.72 -1.06 8.00
C LYS A 26 5.82 -0.41 6.96
N ALA A 27 4.57 -0.09 7.31
CA ALA A 27 3.62 0.49 6.36
C ALA A 27 3.37 1.99 6.55
N LYS A 28 3.31 2.72 5.44
CA LYS A 28 2.75 4.08 5.35
C LYS A 28 1.47 4.03 4.54
N VAL A 29 0.40 4.65 5.03
CA VAL A 29 -0.92 4.59 4.39
C VAL A 29 -1.39 5.99 4.03
N PHE A 30 -1.76 6.18 2.76
CA PHE A 30 -2.23 7.44 2.20
C PHE A 30 -3.65 7.26 1.65
N VAL A 31 -4.65 7.49 2.48
CA VAL A 31 -6.08 7.40 2.12
C VAL A 31 -6.64 8.67 1.47
N LYS A 32 -5.99 9.81 1.66
CA LYS A 32 -6.41 11.12 1.13
C LYS A 32 -5.31 11.74 0.29
N GLU A 33 -5.71 12.51 -0.73
CA GLU A 33 -4.79 13.33 -1.49
C GLU A 33 -4.30 14.47 -0.60
N ASN A 34 -3.15 14.28 0.02
CA ASN A 34 -2.36 15.40 0.50
C ASN A 34 -1.35 15.70 -0.59
N GLY A 35 -1.29 16.94 -1.08
CA GLY A 35 -0.39 17.37 -2.18
C GLY A 35 1.10 17.05 -1.98
N ALA A 36 1.48 16.53 -0.81
CA ALA A 36 2.79 15.99 -0.48
C ALA A 36 2.94 14.46 -0.67
N LEU A 37 2.02 13.73 -1.33
CA LEU A 37 2.14 12.27 -1.54
C LEU A 37 3.50 11.90 -2.13
N LYS A 38 3.94 12.61 -3.18
CA LYS A 38 5.24 12.39 -3.83
C LYS A 38 6.42 12.59 -2.87
N ARG A 39 6.35 13.60 -2.01
CA ARG A 39 7.41 13.94 -1.05
C ARG A 39 7.46 12.96 0.14
N LYS A 40 6.30 12.45 0.57
CA LYS A 40 6.18 11.61 1.78
C LYS A 40 6.25 10.11 1.51
N MET A 41 5.98 9.67 0.28
CA MET A 41 6.04 8.27 -0.15
C MET A 41 7.45 7.70 0.04
N GLY A 42 8.48 8.42 -0.41
CA GLY A 42 9.86 7.93 -0.41
C GLY A 42 10.04 6.77 -1.39
N VAL A 43 11.02 5.90 -1.13
CA VAL A 43 11.31 4.70 -1.94
C VAL A 43 10.97 3.44 -1.14
N PRO A 44 9.69 3.00 -1.11
CA PRO A 44 9.31 1.74 -0.50
C PRO A 44 9.73 0.52 -1.32
N ASP A 45 9.78 -0.65 -0.68
CA ASP A 45 9.98 -1.93 -1.36
C ASP A 45 8.74 -2.37 -2.14
N LEU A 46 7.54 -1.95 -1.71
CA LEU A 46 6.27 -2.30 -2.35
C LEU A 46 5.27 -1.14 -2.26
N LEU A 47 4.62 -0.83 -3.39
CA LEU A 47 3.49 0.09 -3.46
C LEU A 47 2.19 -0.69 -3.69
N ILE A 48 1.25 -0.60 -2.76
CA ILE A 48 -0.09 -1.18 -2.88
C ILE A 48 -1.07 -0.06 -3.23
N LEU A 49 -1.81 -0.23 -4.32
CA LEU A 49 -2.77 0.74 -4.82
C LEU A 49 -4.19 0.17 -4.76
N PHE A 50 -5.05 0.77 -3.95
CA PHE A 50 -6.46 0.40 -3.88
C PHE A 50 -7.31 1.13 -4.92
N THR A 51 -7.34 0.62 -6.15
CA THR A 51 -7.84 1.30 -7.36
C THR A 51 -9.29 1.80 -7.26
N ASN A 52 -10.16 1.12 -6.52
CA ASN A 52 -11.57 1.54 -6.36
C ASN A 52 -11.77 2.77 -5.46
N THR A 53 -10.78 3.10 -4.63
CA THR A 53 -10.93 4.13 -3.58
C THR A 53 -10.05 5.34 -3.81
N VAL A 54 -9.21 5.31 -4.86
CA VAL A 54 -8.23 6.36 -5.16
C VAL A 54 -8.71 7.22 -6.32
N SER A 55 -8.51 8.54 -6.20
CA SER A 55 -8.68 9.45 -7.32
C SER A 55 -7.64 9.17 -8.41
N HIS A 56 -8.01 9.37 -9.68
CA HIS A 56 -7.10 9.30 -10.81
C HIS A 56 -5.82 10.12 -10.60
N LYS A 57 -5.92 11.30 -9.96
CA LYS A 57 -4.77 12.16 -9.69
C LYS A 57 -3.77 11.52 -8.71
N MET A 58 -4.28 10.81 -7.70
CA MET A 58 -3.45 10.03 -6.78
C MET A 58 -2.80 8.85 -7.47
N VAL A 59 -3.54 8.13 -8.32
CA VAL A 59 -3.02 7.00 -9.12
C VAL A 59 -1.88 7.44 -10.01
N ILE A 60 -2.08 8.51 -10.78
CA ILE A 60 -1.07 9.07 -11.68
C ILE A 60 0.17 9.48 -10.90
N SER A 61 -0.01 10.14 -9.75
CA SER A 61 1.11 10.56 -8.90
C SER A 61 1.89 9.36 -8.34
N ALA A 62 1.19 8.36 -7.80
CA ALA A 62 1.81 7.19 -7.18
C ALA A 62 2.52 6.29 -8.21
N ILE A 63 1.89 6.04 -9.37
CA ILE A 63 2.49 5.28 -10.47
C ILE A 63 3.68 6.04 -11.05
N GLY A 64 3.59 7.37 -11.17
CA GLY A 64 4.70 8.20 -11.66
C GLY A 64 5.94 8.08 -10.78
N GLU A 65 5.79 8.18 -9.47
CA GLU A 65 6.91 7.98 -8.53
C GLU A 65 7.41 6.54 -8.53
N ALA A 66 6.51 5.55 -8.55
CA ALA A 66 6.89 4.15 -8.63
C ALA A 66 7.75 3.84 -9.86
N LYS A 67 7.38 4.38 -11.03
CA LYS A 67 8.19 4.25 -12.25
C LYS A 67 9.55 4.94 -12.14
N ARG A 68 9.63 6.12 -11.50
CA ARG A 68 10.90 6.85 -11.32
C ARG A 68 11.89 6.08 -10.45
N PHE A 69 11.40 5.42 -9.41
CA PHE A 69 12.22 4.69 -8.45
C PHE A 69 12.25 3.17 -8.70
N ASN A 70 11.67 2.69 -9.81
CA ASN A 70 11.52 1.26 -10.12
C ASN A 70 10.91 0.42 -8.98
N ILE A 71 9.89 0.97 -8.33
CA ILE A 71 9.17 0.32 -7.23
C ILE A 71 8.11 -0.61 -7.81
N PRO A 72 8.01 -1.88 -7.35
CA PRO A 72 6.94 -2.77 -7.75
C PRO A 72 5.58 -2.27 -7.25
N VAL A 73 4.59 -2.23 -8.15
CA VAL A 73 3.24 -1.73 -7.86
C VAL A 73 2.24 -2.89 -7.91
N CYS A 74 1.61 -3.17 -6.78
CA CYS A 74 0.49 -4.10 -6.69
C CYS A 74 -0.83 -3.33 -6.70
N ARG A 75 -1.71 -3.62 -7.66
CA ARG A 75 -3.02 -2.98 -7.79
C ARG A 75 -4.10 -3.92 -7.27
N CYS A 76 -4.96 -3.43 -6.39
CA CYS A 76 -6.06 -4.21 -5.84
C CYS A 76 -7.36 -3.41 -5.89
N HIS A 77 -8.44 -4.03 -6.36
CA HIS A 77 -9.76 -3.41 -6.37
C HIS A 77 -10.45 -3.47 -4.99
N SER A 78 -10.08 -4.44 -4.15
CA SER A 78 -10.65 -4.58 -2.80
C SER A 78 -9.74 -3.92 -1.78
N SER A 79 -10.27 -2.97 -1.02
CA SER A 79 -9.59 -2.37 0.13
C SER A 79 -9.82 -3.15 1.44
N SER A 80 -10.27 -4.39 1.38
CA SER A 80 -10.52 -5.19 2.59
C SER A 80 -9.23 -5.60 3.30
N ALA A 81 -9.33 -5.90 4.60
CA ALA A 81 -8.22 -6.43 5.39
C ALA A 81 -7.70 -7.76 4.81
N SER A 82 -8.59 -8.64 4.35
CA SER A 82 -8.23 -9.93 3.76
C SER A 82 -7.48 -9.76 2.43
N ALA A 83 -7.90 -8.80 1.58
CA ALA A 83 -7.19 -8.49 0.34
C ALA A 83 -5.78 -7.97 0.61
N LEU A 84 -5.62 -7.06 1.59
CA LEU A 84 -4.30 -6.61 2.02
C LEU A 84 -3.45 -7.77 2.53
N ASN A 85 -4.02 -8.65 3.35
CA ASN A 85 -3.32 -9.81 3.91
C ASN A 85 -2.81 -10.75 2.83
N LYS A 86 -3.61 -10.98 1.77
CA LYS A 86 -3.22 -11.80 0.63
C LYS A 86 -2.02 -11.21 -0.11
N ILE A 87 -2.06 -9.92 -0.43
CA ILE A 87 -0.96 -9.21 -1.11
C ILE A 87 0.32 -9.28 -0.28
N LEU A 88 0.21 -9.08 1.04
CA LEU A 88 1.35 -9.15 1.94
C LEU A 88 1.88 -10.59 2.09
N CYS A 89 1.04 -11.62 2.08
CA CYS A 89 1.50 -13.02 2.05
C CYS A 89 2.27 -13.34 0.76
N GLU A 90 1.82 -12.82 -0.38
CA GLU A 90 2.50 -13.04 -1.68
C GLU A 90 3.85 -12.30 -1.77
N HIS A 91 4.02 -11.17 -1.08
CA HIS A 91 5.22 -10.31 -1.22
C HIS A 91 6.16 -10.29 0.00
N CYS A 92 5.65 -10.40 1.23
CA CYS A 92 6.46 -10.57 2.44
C CYS A 92 6.62 -12.10 2.65
N SER A 93 7.83 -12.63 2.48
CA SER A 93 8.20 -14.06 2.53
C SER A 93 7.98 -14.78 3.88
N GLY A 94 7.27 -14.14 4.82
CA GLY A 94 7.18 -14.55 6.23
C GLY A 94 5.75 -14.79 6.74
N CYS A 95 4.74 -14.87 5.87
CA CYS A 95 3.39 -15.13 6.34
C CYS A 95 3.17 -16.62 6.62
N SER A 96 3.23 -16.99 7.90
CA SER A 96 2.90 -18.33 8.42
C SER A 96 1.39 -18.62 8.44
N ALA A 97 0.54 -17.66 8.02
CA ALA A 97 -0.92 -17.75 8.09
C ALA A 97 -1.58 -18.19 6.77
N CYS A 98 -0.80 -18.71 5.82
CA CYS A 98 -1.27 -19.22 4.52
C CYS A 98 -1.16 -20.76 4.43
N GLN A 99 -1.01 -21.45 5.57
CA GLN A 99 -1.12 -22.90 5.71
C GLN A 99 -2.46 -23.27 6.36
#